data_AF-X1NPM6-F1
#
_entry.id   AF-X1NPM6-F1
#
_cell.length_a   1.000
_cell.length_b   1.000
_cell.length_c   1.000
_cell.angle_alpha   90.00
_cell.angle_beta   90.00
_cell.angle_gamma   90.00
#
_symmetry.space_group_name_H-M   'P 1'
#
loop_
_entity.id
_entity.type
_entity.pdbx_description
1 polymer ?
#
loop_
_entity_poly.entity_id
_entity_poly.type
_entity_poly.pdbx_seq_one_letter_code
_entity_poly.pdbx_strand_id
1 'polypeptide(L)'
;MSEKWITYPLTKNKATACPTRILYFDTETNYDESKTNQTHSFRLAVTAFQCYKKGIPYGKTQWRTFHKPNEVWAYITALGYSGSCLWTIAHNLDFDFSAIQGFRHITQGDWTVKFWAISSTNFILRIKRKRRQIQFLDSMGFIGASIKSLGKTLGTPKLPMPPQIASDSLWEEYCKRDVLVMKLGTEAFIR
;
A
#
# COMPACT_ATOMS: atom_id res chain seq x y z
N MET A 1 18.18 43.96 6.12
CA MET A 1 18.24 42.99 7.24
C MET A 1 18.47 41.62 6.62
N SER A 2 19.66 41.03 6.78
CA SER A 2 19.96 39.72 6.21
C SER A 2 19.32 38.63 7.07
N GLU A 3 18.41 37.84 6.52
CA GLU A 3 17.86 36.68 7.20
C GLU A 3 19.00 35.70 7.53
N LYS A 4 19.20 35.44 8.82
CA LYS A 4 20.19 34.51 9.32
C LYS A 4 19.62 33.10 9.15
N TRP A 5 20.22 32.29 8.29
CA TRP A 5 19.88 30.88 8.15
C TRP A 5 20.04 30.17 9.50
N ILE A 6 18.96 29.55 9.98
CA ILE A 6 19.00 28.72 11.18
C ILE A 6 19.21 27.27 10.74
N THR A 7 20.38 26.73 11.04
CA THR A 7 20.69 25.32 10.78
C THR A 7 20.17 24.46 11.93
N TYR A 8 19.25 23.55 11.65
CA TYR A 8 18.81 22.53 12.61
C TYR A 8 19.60 21.24 12.39
N PRO A 9 20.57 20.90 13.25
CA PRO A 9 21.34 19.67 13.10
C PRO A 9 20.43 18.45 13.27
N LEU A 10 20.42 17.55 12.29
CA LEU A 10 19.70 16.29 12.39
C LEU A 10 20.30 15.45 13.52
N THR A 11 19.48 15.07 14.49
CA THR A 11 19.92 14.14 15.55
C THR A 11 20.17 12.76 14.96
N LYS A 12 21.20 12.06 15.48
CA LYS A 12 21.50 10.68 15.09
C LYS A 12 20.24 9.79 15.20
N ASN A 13 19.95 9.03 14.14
CA ASN A 13 18.88 8.04 14.17
C ASN A 13 19.14 7.03 15.29
N LYS A 14 18.21 6.95 16.25
CA LYS A 14 18.31 6.02 17.39
C LYS A 14 18.12 4.56 16.98
N ALA A 15 17.42 4.32 15.87
CA ALA A 15 17.19 2.99 15.33
C ALA A 15 16.93 3.08 13.82
N THR A 16 17.38 2.07 13.08
CA THR A 16 17.04 1.85 11.69
C THR A 16 16.01 0.72 11.64
N ALA A 17 14.78 1.01 11.19
CA ALA A 17 13.76 -0.02 11.04
C ALA A 17 13.78 -0.56 9.60
N CYS A 18 14.35 -1.75 9.41
CA CYS A 18 14.16 -2.47 8.15
C CYS A 18 12.78 -3.15 8.17
N PRO A 19 11.92 -2.95 7.16
CA PRO A 19 10.61 -3.59 7.12
C PRO A 19 10.77 -5.11 7.00
N THR A 20 10.31 -5.84 8.03
CA THR A 20 10.38 -7.31 8.07
C THR A 20 9.08 -7.99 7.67
N ARG A 21 7.99 -7.22 7.56
CA ARG A 21 6.64 -7.71 7.30
C ARG A 21 5.91 -6.70 6.44
N ILE A 22 5.74 -7.04 5.17
CA ILE A 22 5.12 -6.14 4.19
C ILE A 22 3.90 -6.83 3.60
N LEU A 23 2.78 -6.10 3.60
CA LEU A 23 1.58 -6.41 2.86
C LEU A 23 1.52 -5.46 1.67
N TYR A 24 1.60 -6.01 0.46
CA TYR A 24 1.30 -5.27 -0.75
C TYR A 24 -0.17 -5.44 -1.07
N PHE A 25 -0.83 -4.40 -1.54
CA PHE A 25 -2.21 -4.52 -2.01
C PHE A 25 -2.54 -3.48 -3.05
N ASP A 26 -3.53 -3.81 -3.86
CA ASP A 26 -4.10 -2.98 -4.90
C ASP A 26 -5.60 -3.24 -4.94
N THR A 27 -6.38 -2.25 -5.36
CA THR A 27 -7.84 -2.31 -5.37
C THR A 27 -8.40 -1.92 -6.73
N GLU A 28 -9.50 -2.59 -7.07
CA GLU A 28 -10.27 -2.27 -8.25
C GLU A 28 -11.62 -1.71 -7.85
N THR A 29 -12.14 -0.82 -8.68
CA THR A 29 -13.42 -0.16 -8.46
C THR A 29 -14.31 -0.29 -9.68
N ASN A 30 -15.62 -0.37 -9.46
CA ASN A 30 -16.60 -0.20 -10.51
C ASN A 30 -16.86 1.30 -10.69
N TYR A 31 -16.82 1.75 -11.93
CA TYR A 31 -17.11 3.13 -12.31
C TYR A 31 -17.75 3.18 -13.71
N ASP A 32 -18.39 4.30 -14.02
CA ASP A 32 -19.06 4.53 -15.31
C ASP A 32 -18.15 5.35 -16.22
N GLU A 33 -17.55 4.70 -17.22
CA GLU A 33 -16.63 5.32 -18.19
C GLU A 33 -17.25 6.49 -18.96
N SER A 34 -18.60 6.58 -19.05
CA SER A 34 -19.29 7.63 -19.80
C SER A 34 -19.47 8.95 -19.04
N LYS A 35 -19.20 8.98 -17.72
CA LYS A 35 -19.44 10.14 -16.85
C LYS A 35 -18.15 10.83 -16.43
N THR A 36 -18.19 12.15 -16.26
CA THR A 36 -17.06 12.95 -15.75
C THR A 36 -16.99 12.98 -14.22
N ASN A 37 -18.14 13.01 -13.53
CA ASN A 37 -18.23 12.86 -12.08
C ASN A 37 -18.57 11.40 -11.73
N GLN A 38 -17.53 10.59 -11.58
CA GLN A 38 -17.69 9.16 -11.32
C GLN A 38 -17.68 8.86 -9.82
N THR A 39 -18.60 7.99 -9.38
CA THR A 39 -18.53 7.39 -8.05
C THR A 39 -17.83 6.06 -8.17
N HIS A 40 -16.69 5.91 -7.50
CA HIS A 40 -15.93 4.67 -7.47
C HIS A 40 -16.47 3.78 -6.35
N SER A 41 -17.07 2.65 -6.70
CA SER A 41 -17.50 1.64 -5.73
C SER A 41 -16.51 0.49 -5.70
N PHE A 42 -16.22 -0.05 -4.51
CA PHE A 42 -15.27 -1.16 -4.37
C PHE A 42 -15.72 -2.38 -5.19
N ARG A 43 -14.80 -2.95 -5.98
CA ARG A 43 -15.02 -4.17 -6.75
C ARG A 43 -14.29 -5.35 -6.11
N LEU A 44 -12.98 -5.27 -6.05
CA LEU A 44 -12.13 -6.28 -5.43
C LEU A 44 -10.81 -5.68 -4.93
N ALA A 45 -10.09 -6.43 -4.11
CA ALA A 45 -8.72 -6.13 -3.74
C ALA A 45 -7.88 -7.40 -3.77
N VAL A 46 -6.65 -7.29 -4.26
CA VAL A 46 -5.66 -8.37 -4.17
C VAL A 46 -4.58 -7.96 -3.20
N THR A 47 -4.12 -8.92 -2.40
CA THR A 47 -3.05 -8.72 -1.42
C THR A 47 -1.96 -9.76 -1.58
N ALA A 48 -0.72 -9.35 -1.29
CA ALA A 48 0.44 -10.21 -1.17
C ALA A 48 1.18 -9.91 0.13
N PHE A 49 1.13 -10.83 1.09
CA PHE A 49 1.88 -10.71 2.34
C PHE A 49 3.22 -11.46 2.25
N GLN A 50 4.32 -10.76 2.54
CA GLN A 50 5.68 -11.29 2.51
C GLN A 50 6.45 -10.88 3.76
N CYS A 51 7.14 -11.85 4.36
CA CYS A 51 8.12 -11.61 5.42
C CYS A 51 9.51 -11.41 4.82
N TYR A 52 10.35 -10.63 5.49
CA TYR A 52 11.71 -10.32 5.08
C TYR A 52 12.67 -10.50 6.25
N LYS A 53 13.87 -11.02 5.95
CA LYS A 53 14.99 -11.14 6.89
C LYS A 53 16.21 -10.51 6.24
N LYS A 54 16.70 -9.41 6.82
CA LYS A 54 17.82 -8.61 6.27
C LYS A 54 17.58 -8.19 4.80
N GLY A 55 16.40 -7.66 4.49
CA GLY A 55 16.02 -7.25 3.13
C GLY A 55 15.68 -8.38 2.16
N ILE A 56 15.87 -9.64 2.55
CA ILE A 56 15.63 -10.80 1.67
C ILE A 56 14.27 -11.43 1.98
N PRO A 57 13.42 -11.75 0.97
CA PRO A 57 12.18 -12.48 1.17
C PRO A 57 12.40 -13.80 1.93
N TYR A 58 11.58 -14.03 2.96
CA TYR A 58 11.60 -15.23 3.79
C TYR A 58 10.23 -15.89 3.82
N GLY A 59 10.18 -17.19 3.51
CA GLY A 59 8.93 -17.96 3.43
C GLY A 59 8.14 -17.70 2.15
N LYS A 60 6.99 -18.37 2.02
CA LYS A 60 6.09 -18.23 0.87
C LYS A 60 5.27 -16.94 0.97
N THR A 61 5.14 -16.23 -0.15
CA THR A 61 4.19 -15.11 -0.27
C THR A 61 2.76 -15.62 -0.10
N GLN A 62 1.98 -14.98 0.77
CA GLN A 62 0.58 -15.32 0.98
C GLN A 62 -0.30 -14.38 0.15
N TRP A 63 -0.94 -14.94 -0.87
CA TRP A 63 -1.86 -14.21 -1.75
C TRP A 63 -3.29 -14.38 -1.28
N ARG A 64 -4.08 -13.29 -1.30
CA ARG A 64 -5.52 -13.33 -1.04
C ARG A 64 -6.25 -12.30 -1.88
N THR A 65 -7.46 -12.65 -2.29
CA THR A 65 -8.40 -11.78 -3.01
C THR A 65 -9.63 -11.55 -2.13
N PHE A 66 -10.17 -10.34 -2.16
CA PHE A 66 -11.30 -9.91 -1.35
C PHE A 66 -12.33 -9.20 -2.22
N HIS A 67 -13.61 -9.41 -1.93
CA HIS A 67 -14.72 -8.76 -2.63
C HIS A 67 -15.51 -7.81 -1.73
N LYS A 68 -15.03 -7.58 -0.50
CA LYS A 68 -15.61 -6.59 0.43
C LYS A 68 -14.53 -5.77 1.14
N PRO A 69 -14.68 -4.44 1.26
CA PRO A 69 -13.75 -3.57 1.96
C PRO A 69 -13.42 -4.02 3.40
N ASN A 70 -14.46 -4.40 4.15
CA ASN A 70 -14.35 -4.81 5.55
C ASN A 70 -13.47 -6.07 5.71
N GLU A 71 -13.48 -6.98 4.74
CA GLU A 71 -12.67 -8.20 4.77
C GLU A 71 -11.18 -7.89 4.60
N VAL A 72 -10.85 -6.93 3.71
CA VAL A 72 -9.49 -6.42 3.54
C VAL A 72 -8.98 -5.80 4.84
N TRP A 73 -9.77 -4.91 5.44
CA TRP A 73 -9.39 -4.24 6.68
C TRP A 73 -9.22 -5.22 7.85
N ALA A 74 -10.12 -6.20 7.96
CA ALA A 74 -10.01 -7.26 8.95
C ALA A 74 -8.71 -8.06 8.77
N TYR A 75 -8.33 -8.37 7.52
CA TYR A 75 -7.09 -9.06 7.20
C TYR A 75 -5.85 -8.24 7.57
N ILE A 76 -5.78 -6.96 7.16
CA ILE A 76 -4.71 -6.02 7.55
C ILE A 76 -4.55 -5.98 9.08
N THR A 77 -5.66 -5.86 9.79
CA THR A 77 -5.68 -5.78 11.25
C THR A 77 -5.25 -7.09 11.92
N ALA A 78 -5.60 -8.24 11.33
CA ALA A 78 -5.20 -9.56 11.81
C ALA A 78 -3.70 -9.81 11.62
N LEU A 79 -3.12 -9.30 10.53
CA LEU A 79 -1.67 -9.36 10.31
C LEU A 79 -0.91 -8.50 11.32
N GLY A 80 -1.48 -7.40 11.82
CA GLY A 80 -0.86 -6.60 12.88
C GLY A 80 -0.80 -7.33 14.23
N TYR A 81 0.40 -7.59 14.75
CA TYR A 81 0.59 -8.22 16.08
C TYR A 81 1.54 -7.42 16.99
N SER A 82 1.52 -7.74 18.28
CA SER A 82 2.29 -7.02 19.31
C SER A 82 3.81 -7.12 19.08
N GLY A 83 4.51 -5.99 19.16
CA GLY A 83 5.98 -5.97 19.05
C GLY A 83 6.51 -6.04 17.62
N SER A 84 5.65 -5.96 16.61
CA SER A 84 6.05 -5.73 15.22
C SER A 84 5.27 -4.57 14.60
N CYS A 85 5.85 -3.96 13.57
CA CYS A 85 5.16 -3.03 12.70
C CYS A 85 4.83 -3.76 11.40
N LEU A 86 3.55 -3.84 11.04
CA LEU A 86 3.13 -4.25 9.70
C LEU A 86 3.30 -3.06 8.77
N TRP A 87 4.00 -3.25 7.65
CA TRP A 87 4.08 -2.26 6.59
C TRP A 87 3.08 -2.63 5.52
N THR A 88 2.24 -1.70 5.10
CA THR A 88 1.22 -1.88 4.06
C THR A 88 1.52 -0.91 2.94
N ILE A 89 1.78 -1.44 1.75
CA ILE A 89 2.24 -0.68 0.59
C ILE A 89 1.22 -0.85 -0.54
N ALA A 90 0.82 0.28 -1.13
CA ALA A 90 0.05 0.35 -2.38
C ALA A 90 0.70 1.40 -3.30
N HIS A 91 0.17 1.55 -4.51
CA HIS A 91 0.65 2.53 -5.47
C HIS A 91 -0.43 3.57 -5.71
N ASN A 92 -0.19 4.83 -5.33
CA ASN A 92 -1.24 5.84 -5.19
C ASN A 92 -2.23 5.46 -4.07
N LEU A 93 -1.65 5.30 -2.87
CA LEU A 93 -2.27 4.62 -1.74
C LEU A 93 -3.48 5.34 -1.18
N ASP A 94 -3.61 6.65 -1.36
CA ASP A 94 -4.79 7.42 -0.94
C ASP A 94 -6.08 6.91 -1.60
N PHE A 95 -6.01 6.53 -2.88
CA PHE A 95 -7.11 5.93 -3.63
C PHE A 95 -7.48 4.56 -3.05
N ASP A 96 -6.51 3.64 -2.96
CA ASP A 96 -6.74 2.28 -2.43
C ASP A 96 -7.24 2.31 -0.99
N PHE A 97 -6.65 3.20 -0.18
CA PHE A 97 -7.02 3.37 1.22
C PHE A 97 -8.47 3.88 1.36
N SER A 98 -8.91 4.74 0.45
CA SER A 98 -10.31 5.19 0.37
C SER A 98 -11.24 4.07 -0.09
N ALA A 99 -10.83 3.30 -1.11
CA ALA A 99 -11.62 2.19 -1.66
C ALA A 99 -11.90 1.10 -0.60
N ILE A 100 -10.92 0.79 0.27
CA ILE A 100 -11.12 -0.14 1.40
C ILE A 100 -11.78 0.51 2.62
N GLN A 101 -12.29 1.74 2.50
CA GLN A 101 -12.90 2.51 3.60
C GLN A 101 -11.97 2.68 4.82
N GLY A 102 -10.66 2.80 4.59
CA GLY A 102 -9.65 2.86 5.64
C GLY A 102 -9.87 4.00 6.63
N PHE A 103 -10.26 5.19 6.15
CA PHE A 103 -10.58 6.33 7.01
C PHE A 103 -11.75 6.04 7.96
N ARG A 104 -12.80 5.39 7.46
CA ARG A 104 -13.95 4.98 8.27
C ARG A 104 -13.52 4.00 9.36
N HIS A 105 -12.70 3.02 9.02
CA HIS A 105 -12.25 2.03 9.99
C HIS A 105 -11.29 2.59 11.05
N ILE A 106 -10.49 3.60 10.71
CA ILE A 106 -9.67 4.31 11.70
C ILE A 106 -10.56 5.11 12.64
N THR A 107 -11.49 5.90 12.10
CA THR A 107 -12.34 6.81 12.90
C THR A 107 -13.33 6.06 13.79
N GLN A 108 -13.83 4.90 13.35
CA GLN A 108 -14.76 4.07 14.12
C GLN A 108 -14.05 3.07 15.06
N GLY A 109 -12.73 2.94 14.97
CA GLY A 109 -11.95 1.96 15.75
C GLY A 109 -11.04 2.58 16.80
N ASP A 110 -10.48 1.75 17.68
CA ASP A 110 -9.53 2.17 18.73
C ASP A 110 -8.11 2.44 18.19
N TRP A 111 -7.98 3.10 17.05
CA TRP A 111 -6.70 3.43 16.44
C TRP A 111 -6.27 4.85 16.78
N THR A 112 -5.05 5.01 17.26
CA THR A 112 -4.42 6.33 17.41
C THR A 112 -3.51 6.60 16.22
N VAL A 113 -3.74 7.72 15.52
CA VAL A 113 -2.81 8.23 14.50
C VAL A 113 -1.55 8.73 15.21
N LYS A 114 -0.39 8.18 14.83
CA LYS A 114 0.92 8.54 15.38
C LYS A 114 1.77 9.39 14.44
N PHE A 115 1.50 9.27 13.14
CA PHE A 115 2.14 10.05 12.11
C PHE A 115 1.22 10.07 10.89
N TRP A 116 1.09 11.23 10.26
CA TRP A 116 0.37 11.35 9.00
C TRP A 116 1.03 12.44 8.16
N ALA A 117 1.39 12.08 6.93
CA ALA A 117 1.85 13.00 5.90
C ALA A 117 1.17 12.63 4.59
N ILE A 118 0.66 13.63 3.88
CA ILE A 118 0.00 13.46 2.59
C ILE A 118 0.45 14.58 1.64
N SER A 119 0.80 14.20 0.41
CA SER A 119 1.05 15.08 -0.73
C SER A 119 0.59 14.38 -2.00
N SER A 120 0.75 15.02 -3.17
CA SER A 120 0.37 14.42 -4.46
C SER A 120 1.09 13.12 -4.83
N THR A 121 2.20 12.79 -4.16
CA THR A 121 3.01 11.59 -4.44
C THR A 121 3.39 10.82 -3.20
N ASN A 122 2.94 11.26 -2.02
CA ASN A 122 3.26 10.64 -0.75
C ASN A 122 2.00 10.47 0.07
N PHE A 123 1.76 9.23 0.51
CA PHE A 123 0.83 8.94 1.59
C PHE A 123 1.56 8.11 2.63
N ILE A 124 1.77 8.69 3.82
CA ILE A 124 2.41 8.01 4.94
C ILE A 124 1.49 8.14 6.14
N LEU A 125 0.97 7.01 6.62
CA LEU A 125 0.10 6.97 7.78
C LEU A 125 0.54 5.88 8.74
N ARG A 126 0.86 6.27 9.97
CA ARG A 126 1.18 5.34 11.06
C ARG A 126 0.06 5.35 12.06
N ILE A 127 -0.54 4.18 12.27
CA ILE A 127 -1.57 3.98 13.30
C ILE A 127 -1.10 2.97 14.34
N LYS A 128 -1.58 3.14 15.57
CA LYS A 128 -1.28 2.26 16.69
C LYS A 128 -2.54 1.92 17.46
N ARG A 129 -2.69 0.65 17.83
CA ARG A 129 -3.71 0.16 18.76
C ARG A 129 -3.07 -0.78 19.77
N LYS A 130 -3.07 -0.37 21.05
CA LYS A 130 -2.33 -1.07 22.12
C LYS A 130 -0.85 -1.28 21.72
N ARG A 131 -0.40 -2.53 21.62
CA ARG A 131 0.97 -2.90 21.19
C ARG A 131 1.12 -3.20 19.70
N ARG A 132 0.06 -3.03 18.90
CA ARG A 132 0.04 -3.29 17.45
C ARG A 132 0.26 -1.99 16.69
N GLN A 133 1.13 -2.01 15.69
CA GLN A 133 1.43 -0.86 14.82
C GLN A 133 1.28 -1.25 13.36
N ILE A 134 0.66 -0.37 12.58
CA ILE A 134 0.52 -0.51 11.13
C ILE A 134 1.03 0.78 10.49
N GLN A 135 1.85 0.63 9.47
CA GLN A 135 2.44 1.71 8.69
C GLN A 135 1.99 1.57 7.24
N PHE A 136 1.15 2.50 6.81
CA PHE A 136 0.75 2.71 5.43
C PHE A 136 1.80 3.58 4.73
N LEU A 137 2.23 3.17 3.55
CA LEU A 137 3.26 3.85 2.77
C LEU A 137 2.95 3.75 1.27
N ASP A 138 2.87 4.89 0.60
CA ASP A 138 2.76 4.96 -0.85
C ASP A 138 4.09 4.61 -1.52
N SER A 139 4.05 3.65 -2.46
CA SER A 139 5.21 3.30 -3.27
C SER A 139 5.67 4.42 -4.20
N MET A 140 4.78 5.33 -4.61
CA MET A 140 5.16 6.50 -5.41
C MET A 140 6.15 7.40 -4.69
N GLY A 141 6.07 7.46 -3.37
CA GLY A 141 6.94 8.31 -2.55
C GLY A 141 8.42 7.91 -2.56
N PHE A 142 8.72 6.65 -2.92
CA PHE A 142 10.11 6.15 -2.92
C PHE A 142 10.55 5.44 -4.21
N ILE A 143 9.63 4.93 -5.04
CA ILE A 143 9.96 4.32 -6.35
C ILE A 143 9.89 5.35 -7.48
N GLY A 144 9.13 6.44 -7.34
CA GLY A 144 9.10 7.56 -8.29
C GLY A 144 8.72 7.19 -9.74
N ALA A 145 8.16 6.00 -9.97
CA ALA A 145 7.83 5.46 -11.28
C ALA A 145 6.49 4.73 -11.24
N SER A 146 5.73 4.79 -12.35
CA SER A 146 4.46 4.08 -12.46
C SER A 146 4.65 2.57 -12.48
N ILE A 147 3.62 1.81 -12.05
CA ILE A 147 3.60 0.34 -12.15
C ILE A 147 3.91 -0.14 -13.58
N LYS A 148 3.37 0.53 -14.61
CA LYS A 148 3.65 0.19 -16.01
C LYS A 148 5.15 0.32 -16.35
N SER A 149 5.78 1.41 -15.95
CA SER A 149 7.21 1.65 -16.18
C SER A 149 8.06 0.65 -15.40
N LEU A 150 7.72 0.42 -14.14
CA LEU A 150 8.39 -0.50 -13.24
C LEU A 150 8.34 -1.94 -13.78
N GLY A 151 7.16 -2.38 -14.22
CA GLY A 151 6.98 -3.72 -14.80
C GLY A 151 7.81 -3.93 -16.06
N LYS A 152 7.92 -2.91 -16.93
CA LYS A 152 8.80 -2.97 -18.12
C LYS A 152 10.27 -3.14 -17.71
N THR A 153 10.75 -2.35 -16.75
CA THR A 153 12.13 -2.41 -16.26
C THR A 153 12.46 -3.75 -15.61
N LEU A 154 11.52 -4.33 -14.87
CA LEU A 154 11.68 -5.60 -14.16
C LEU A 154 11.42 -6.85 -15.04
N GLY A 155 11.12 -6.67 -16.33
CA GLY A 155 10.76 -7.79 -17.22
C GLY A 155 9.43 -8.47 -16.86
N THR A 156 8.58 -7.80 -16.07
CA THR A 156 7.24 -8.27 -15.67
C THR A 156 6.21 -7.23 -16.09
N PRO A 157 5.83 -7.13 -17.38
CA PRO A 157 4.93 -6.09 -17.84
C PRO A 157 3.55 -6.18 -17.17
N LYS A 158 2.97 -5.01 -16.92
CA LYS A 158 1.56 -4.86 -16.51
C LYS A 158 0.64 -5.40 -17.62
N LEU A 159 -0.46 -6.03 -17.21
CA LEU A 159 -1.48 -6.52 -18.13
C LEU A 159 -2.32 -5.37 -18.70
N PRO A 160 -2.91 -5.50 -19.90
CA PRO A 160 -3.93 -4.57 -20.38
C PRO A 160 -5.10 -4.50 -19.39
N MET A 161 -5.59 -3.29 -19.12
CA MET A 161 -6.73 -3.11 -18.23
C MET A 161 -7.98 -3.73 -18.86
N PRO A 162 -8.71 -4.61 -18.14
CA PRO A 162 -9.95 -5.19 -18.66
C PRO A 162 -11.05 -4.13 -18.81
N PRO A 163 -12.05 -4.33 -19.70
CA PRO A 163 -13.23 -3.48 -19.73
C PRO A 163 -14.05 -3.67 -18.43
N GLN A 164 -14.82 -2.65 -18.03
CA GLN A 164 -15.63 -2.71 -16.80
C GLN A 164 -16.59 -3.91 -16.74
N ILE A 165 -17.14 -4.33 -17.89
CA ILE A 165 -18.05 -5.50 -18.01
C ILE A 165 -17.34 -6.86 -17.92
N ALA A 166 -16.00 -6.88 -17.91
CA ALA A 166 -15.25 -8.12 -17.78
C ALA A 166 -15.56 -8.84 -16.46
N SER A 167 -15.28 -10.14 -16.41
CA SER A 167 -15.49 -10.95 -15.21
C SER A 167 -14.52 -10.57 -14.08
N ASP A 168 -14.93 -10.82 -12.83
CA ASP A 168 -14.07 -10.58 -11.67
C ASP A 168 -12.79 -11.42 -11.68
N SER A 169 -12.82 -12.60 -12.29
CA SER A 169 -11.61 -13.42 -12.46
C SER A 169 -10.55 -12.73 -13.32
N LEU A 170 -10.96 -11.99 -14.36
CA LEU A 170 -10.02 -11.27 -15.23
C LEU A 170 -9.46 -10.04 -14.52
N TRP A 171 -10.31 -9.34 -13.76
CA TRP A 171 -9.89 -8.23 -12.90
C TRP A 171 -8.97 -8.68 -11.77
N GLU A 172 -9.20 -9.86 -11.18
CA GLU A 172 -8.31 -10.44 -10.18
C GLU A 172 -6.93 -10.73 -10.78
N GLU A 173 -6.84 -11.30 -11.98
CA GLU A 173 -5.56 -11.55 -12.64
C GLU A 173 -4.79 -10.24 -12.92
N TYR A 174 -5.50 -9.23 -13.41
CA TYR A 174 -4.95 -7.89 -13.64
C TYR A 174 -4.44 -7.24 -12.34
N CYS A 175 -5.27 -7.16 -11.31
CA CYS A 175 -4.90 -6.57 -10.02
C CYS A 175 -3.75 -7.35 -9.36
N LYS A 176 -3.77 -8.69 -9.44
CA LYS A 176 -2.66 -9.54 -8.97
C LYS A 176 -1.35 -9.26 -9.70
N ARG A 177 -1.39 -8.94 -11.00
CA ARG A 177 -0.20 -8.52 -11.74
C ARG A 177 0.35 -7.21 -11.20
N ASP A 178 -0.49 -6.23 -10.93
CA ASP A 178 -0.07 -4.92 -10.41
C ASP A 178 0.57 -5.05 -9.02
N VAL A 179 -0.05 -5.82 -8.13
CA VAL A 179 0.53 -6.17 -6.82
C VAL A 179 1.88 -6.88 -6.97
N LEU A 180 2.02 -7.79 -7.93
CA LEU A 180 3.28 -8.49 -8.18
C LEU A 180 4.38 -7.52 -8.63
N VAL A 181 4.08 -6.64 -9.58
CA VAL A 181 5.05 -5.66 -10.10
C VAL A 181 5.48 -4.70 -8.97
N MET A 182 4.54 -4.20 -8.18
CA MET A 182 4.82 -3.35 -7.03
C MET A 182 5.70 -4.04 -5.99
N LYS A 183 5.39 -5.31 -5.67
CA LYS A 183 6.19 -6.12 -4.75
C LYS A 183 7.62 -6.25 -5.28
N LEU A 184 7.80 -6.65 -6.54
CA LEU A 184 9.13 -6.83 -7.13
C LEU A 184 9.94 -5.53 -7.17
N GLY A 185 9.31 -4.40 -7.48
CA GLY A 185 9.99 -3.11 -7.45
C GLY A 185 10.36 -2.64 -6.05
N THR A 186 9.49 -2.89 -5.06
CA THR A 186 9.82 -2.63 -3.66
C THR A 186 10.99 -3.51 -3.22
N GLU A 187 11.00 -4.78 -3.62
CA GLU A 187 12.10 -5.71 -3.33
C GLU A 187 13.42 -5.31 -3.96
N ALA A 188 13.39 -4.70 -5.16
CA ALA A 188 14.57 -4.13 -5.78
C ALA A 188 15.07 -2.88 -5.04
N PHE A 189 14.17 -2.10 -4.42
CA PHE A 189 14.50 -0.88 -3.69
C PHE A 189 15.05 -1.12 -2.28
N ILE A 190 14.56 -2.15 -1.56
CA ILE A 190 14.94 -2.42 -0.16
C ILE A 190 16.19 -3.32 -0.01
N ARG A 191 16.74 -3.80 -1.13
CA ARG A 191 18.01 -4.55 -1.16
C ARG A 191 19.18 -3.61 -0.99
#